data_AF-B2TH13-F1
#
_entry.id   AF-B2TH13-F1
#
_cell.length_a   1.000
_cell.length_b   1.000
_cell.length_c   1.000
_cell.angle_alpha   90.00
_cell.angle_beta   90.00
_cell.angle_gamma   90.00
#
_symmetry.space_group_name_H-M   'P 1'
#
loop_
_entity.id
_entity.type
_entity.pdbx_description
1 polymer ?
#
loop_
_entity_poly.entity_id
_entity_poly.type
_entity_poly.pdbx_seq_one_letter_code
_entity_poly.pdbx_strand_id
1 'polypeptide(L)' 'MATQENPVLYGEEAAALRKKAGLTQQQLSERWGLSRSQIGRYERTGCPVPPREADAYRGLTVKQSI' A
#
# COMPACT_ATOMS: atom_id res chain seq x y z
N MET A 1 7.45 2.71 27.16
CA MET A 1 7.89 2.13 25.88
C MET A 1 6.64 1.91 25.06
N ALA A 2 6.41 2.71 24.01
CA ALA A 2 5.24 2.51 23.15
C ALA A 2 5.60 1.44 22.12
N THR A 3 4.98 0.26 22.22
CA THR A 3 4.90 -0.68 21.10
C THR A 3 4.16 0.03 19.99
N GLN A 4 4.87 0.44 18.94
CA GLN A 4 4.21 0.94 17.75
C GLN A 4 3.59 -0.26 17.06
N GLU A 5 2.38 -0.60 17.48
CA GLU A 5 1.57 -1.62 16.84
C GLU A 5 1.37 -1.13 15.41
N ASN A 6 1.86 -1.88 14.43
CA ASN A 6 1.65 -1.56 13.04
C ASN A 6 0.30 -2.18 12.66
N PRO A 7 -0.81 -1.42 12.71
CA PRO A 7 -2.14 -2.00 12.54
C PRO A 7 -2.24 -2.65 11.16
N VAL A 8 -3.05 -3.71 11.08
CA VAL A 8 -3.37 -4.36 9.81
C VAL A 8 -3.88 -3.31 8.85
N LEU A 9 -3.24 -3.21 7.67
CA LEU A 9 -3.68 -2.30 6.62
C LEU A 9 -4.78 -2.97 5.81
N TYR A 10 -5.92 -2.30 5.68
CA TYR A 10 -7.03 -2.79 4.85
C TYR A 10 -7.06 -2.14 3.48
N GLY A 11 -7.71 -2.80 2.52
CA GLY A 11 -7.67 -2.43 1.11
C GLY A 11 -8.14 -1.02 0.80
N GLU A 12 -9.13 -0.51 1.53
CA GLU A 12 -9.61 0.87 1.40
C GLU A 12 -8.52 1.90 1.75
N GLU A 13 -7.76 1.65 2.81
CA GLU A 13 -6.66 2.51 3.25
C GLU A 13 -5.47 2.39 2.29
N ALA A 14 -5.14 1.17 1.86
CA ALA A 14 -4.11 0.92 0.86
C ALA A 14 -4.40 1.66 -0.46
N ALA A 15 -5.64 1.58 -0.94
CA ALA A 15 -6.07 2.29 -2.13
C ALA A 15 -5.99 3.82 -1.94
N ALA A 16 -6.34 4.32 -0.76
CA ALA A 16 -6.23 5.75 -0.44
C ALA A 16 -4.77 6.22 -0.44
N LEU A 17 -3.85 5.47 0.17
CA LEU A 17 -2.41 5.77 0.17
C LEU A 17 -1.84 5.83 -1.26
N ARG A 18 -2.17 4.84 -2.10
CA ARG A 18 -1.77 4.85 -3.52
C ARG A 18 -2.29 6.07 -4.26
N LYS A 19 -3.60 6.37 -4.12
CA LYS A 19 -4.23 7.52 -4.78
C LYS A 19 -3.63 8.84 -4.33
N LYS A 20 -3.33 9.00 -3.03
CA LYS A 20 -2.65 10.18 -2.47
C LYS A 20 -1.25 10.36 -3.06
N ALA A 21 -0.58 9.27 -3.41
CA ALA A 21 0.70 9.29 -4.10
C ALA A 21 0.60 9.50 -5.63
N GLY A 22 -0.60 9.65 -6.19
CA GLY A 22 -0.81 9.90 -7.62
C GLY A 22 -0.53 8.70 -8.53
N LEU A 23 -0.45 7.49 -7.97
CA LEU A 23 -0.12 6.28 -8.73
C LEU A 23 -1.38 5.53 -9.17
N THR A 24 -1.36 4.95 -10.36
CA THR A 24 -2.29 3.89 -10.78
C THR A 24 -1.91 2.55 -10.15
N GLN A 25 -2.82 1.57 -10.17
CA GLN A 25 -2.51 0.21 -9.72
C GLN A 25 -1.38 -0.43 -10.56
N GLN A 26 -1.35 -0.14 -11.87
CA GLN A 26 -0.31 -0.62 -12.77
C GLN A 26 1.07 -0.07 -12.38
N GLN A 27 1.17 1.25 -12.19
CA GLN A 27 2.43 1.90 -11.77
C GLN A 27 2.92 1.41 -10.40
N LEU A 28 2.00 1.20 -9.45
CA LEU A 28 2.37 0.63 -8.15
C LEU A 28 2.88 -0.81 -8.32
N SER A 29 2.21 -1.62 -9.15
CA SER A 29 2.60 -3.00 -9.40
C SER A 29 4.00 -3.11 -10.02
N GLU A 30 4.32 -2.24 -10.99
CA GLU A 30 5.63 -2.17 -11.64
C GLU A 30 6.72 -1.76 -10.64
N ARG A 31 6.46 -0.76 -9.79
CA ARG A 31 7.42 -0.28 -8.78
C ARG A 31 7.82 -1.37 -7.78
N TRP A 32 6.92 -2.29 -7.46
CA TRP A 32 7.12 -3.28 -6.40
C TRP A 32 7.22 -4.73 -6.90
N GLY A 33 7.26 -4.95 -8.22
CA GLY A 33 7.39 -6.28 -8.80
C GLY A 33 6.18 -7.19 -8.52
N LEU A 34 4.99 -6.61 -8.45
CA LEU A 34 3.73 -7.32 -8.28
C LEU A 34 2.93 -7.30 -9.58
N SER A 35 1.94 -8.17 -9.72
CA SER A 35 0.95 -8.03 -10.78
C SER A 35 -0.11 -6.99 -10.42
N ARG A 36 -0.66 -6.30 -11.42
CA ARG A 36 -1.80 -5.40 -11.25
C ARG A 36 -3.01 -6.08 -10.62
N SER A 37 -3.22 -7.38 -10.88
CA SER A 37 -4.27 -8.19 -10.27
C SER A 37 -4.06 -8.41 -8.76
N GLN A 38 -2.82 -8.58 -8.30
CA GLN A 38 -2.50 -8.65 -6.87
C GLN A 38 -2.84 -7.33 -6.18
N ILE A 39 -2.45 -6.19 -6.76
CA ILE A 39 -2.82 -4.87 -6.25
C ILE A 39 -4.34 -4.73 -6.14
N GLY A 40 -5.07 -5.09 -7.20
CA GLY A 40 -6.55 -5.07 -7.17
C GLY A 40 -7.17 -5.98 -6.12
N ARG A 41 -6.56 -7.14 -5.83
CA ARG A 41 -7.01 -8.03 -4.75
C ARG A 41 -6.80 -7.40 -3.37
N TYR A 42 -5.65 -6.77 -3.14
CA TYR A 42 -5.30 -6.14 -1.87
C TYR A 42 -6.12 -4.88 -1.60
N GLU A 43 -6.45 -4.11 -2.63
CA GLU A 43 -7.23 -2.86 -2.51
C GLU A 43 -8.75 -3.06 -2.38
N ARG A 44 -9.24 -4.31 -2.34
CA ARG A 44 -10.66 -4.58 -2.11
C ARG A 44 -11.01 -4.29 -0.65
N THR A 45 -12.12 -3.60 -0.42
CA THR A 45 -12.60 -3.25 0.92
C THR A 45 -12.65 -4.46 1.85
N GLY A 46 -12.13 -4.29 3.08
CA GLY A 46 -12.07 -5.33 4.10
C GLY A 46 -11.08 -6.46 3.82
N CYS A 47 -10.35 -6.43 2.70
CA CYS A 47 -9.24 -7.35 2.48
C CYS A 47 -7.99 -6.85 3.21
N PRO A 48 -7.36 -7.68 4.05
CA PRO A 48 -6.08 -7.33 4.65
C PRO A 48 -4.97 -7.36 3.58
N VAL A 49 -4.10 -6.36 3.60
CA VAL A 49 -2.87 -6.36 2.81
C VAL A 49 -1.82 -7.16 3.59
N PRO A 50 -1.11 -8.13 2.96
CA PRO A 50 -0.08 -8.86 3.66
C PRO A 50 1.03 -7.90 4.15
N PRO A 51 1.71 -8.19 5.28
CA PRO A 51 2.59 -7.23 5.94
C PRO A 51 3.67 -6.64 5.03
N ARG A 52 4.31 -7.49 4.20
CA ARG A 52 5.37 -7.07 3.28
C ARG A 52 4.87 -6.06 2.25
N GLU A 53 3.70 -6.29 1.67
CA GLU A 53 3.09 -5.37 0.71
C GLU A 53 2.47 -4.15 1.40
N ALA A 54 2.03 -4.25 2.65
CA ALA A 54 1.53 -3.10 3.41
C ALA A 54 2.63 -2.03 3.59
N ASP A 55 3.88 -2.44 3.77
CA ASP A 55 5.03 -1.53 3.85
C ASP A 55 5.26 -0.76 2.54
N ALA A 56 4.96 -1.39 1.39
CA ALA A 56 5.01 -0.72 0.09
C ALA A 56 4.02 0.46 0.01
N TYR A 57 2.82 0.32 0.57
CA TYR A 57 1.84 1.42 0.63
C TYR A 57 2.23 2.49 1.65
N ARG A 58 2.70 2.10 2.84
CA ARG A 58 3.10 3.05 3.90
C ARG A 58 4.27 3.93 3.45
N GLY A 59 5.24 3.34 2.76
CA GLY A 59 6.39 4.04 2.19
C GLY A 59 6.07 5.11 1.14
N LEU A 60 4.85 5.11 0.56
CA LEU A 60 4.45 6.12 -0.43
C LEU A 60 4.31 7.53 0.14
N THR A 61 4.09 7.65 1.44
CA THR A 61 3.82 8.94 2.12
C THR A 61 5.06 9.59 2.72
N VAL A 62 6.17 8.84 2.79
CA VAL A 62 7.47 9.36 3.19
C VAL A 62 8.04 10.08 1.97
N LYS A 63 7.74 11.38 1.83
CA LYS A 63 8.34 12.22 0.78
C LYS A 63 9.85 12.00 0.77
N GLN A 64 10.39 11.59 -0.37
CA GLN A 64 11.81 11.79 -0.63
C GLN A 64 12.05 13.30 -0.66
N SER A 65 12.56 13.84 0.43
CA SER A 65 13.26 15.11 0.42
C SER A 65 14.54 14.87 -0.37
N ILE A 66 14.60 15.40 -1.60
CA ILE A 66 15.85 15.67 -2.30
C ILE A 66 16.31 17.06 -1.85
#